data_AF-A0A941K908-F1
#
_entry.id   AF-A0A941K908-F1
#
_cell.length_a   1.000
_cell.length_b   1.000
_cell.length_c   1.000
_cell.angle_alpha   90.00
_cell.angle_beta   90.00
_cell.angle_gamma   90.00
#
_symmetry.space_group_name_H-M   'P 1'
#
loop_
_entity.id
_entity.type
_entity.pdbx_description
1 polymer ?
#
loop_
_entity_poly.entity_id
_entity_poly.type
_entity_poly.pdbx_seq_one_letter_code
_entity_poly.pdbx_strand_id
1 'polypeptide(L)'
;MPSIDQMTRDRIRKMARRGRLIDECFKVFTASVYPSASPDQLREMRICFFAGAAELFAVMTAGLDDGISETDGDLIFMQQWVDELEAFHRKTVAAMTAAPSKPS
;
A
#
# COMPACT_ATOMS: atom_id res chain seq x y z
N MET A 1 -7.33 28.15 0.13
CA MET A 1 -6.78 26.95 0.79
C MET A 1 -6.99 25.77 -0.14
N PRO A 2 -5.96 24.98 -0.47
CA PRO A 2 -6.14 23.75 -1.23
C PRO A 2 -7.04 22.78 -0.45
N SER A 3 -7.86 21.99 -1.15
CA SER A 3 -8.70 20.99 -0.49
C SER A 3 -7.84 19.94 0.20
N ILE A 4 -8.38 19.28 1.23
CA ILE A 4 -7.70 18.20 1.97
C ILE A 4 -7.18 17.11 1.01
N ASP A 5 -7.92 16.85 -0.06
CA ASP A 5 -7.55 15.87 -1.09
C ASP A 5 -6.34 16.32 -1.93
N GLN A 6 -6.27 17.61 -2.27
CA GLN A 6 -5.16 18.19 -3.03
C GLN A 6 -3.87 18.25 -2.19
N MET A 7 -3.97 18.59 -0.90
CA MET A 7 -2.83 18.54 0.04
C MET A 7 -2.31 17.12 0.26
N THR A 8 -3.20 16.13 0.27
CA THR A 8 -2.84 14.71 0.40
C THR A 8 -2.10 14.22 -0.85
N ARG A 9 -2.60 14.54 -2.04
CA ARG A 9 -1.93 14.24 -3.32
C ARG A 9 -0.54 14.85 -3.43
N ASP A 10 -0.36 16.10 -3.03
CA ASP A 10 0.94 16.77 -3.10
C ASP A 10 1.96 16.18 -2.12
N ARG A 11 1.51 15.76 -0.93
CA ARG A 11 2.32 15.01 0.03
C ARG A 11 2.75 13.65 -0.53
N ILE A 12 1.83 12.89 -1.12
CA ILE A 12 2.11 11.60 -1.77
C ILE A 12 3.17 11.79 -2.87
N ARG A 13 2.98 12.77 -3.76
CA ARG A 13 3.95 13.08 -4.83
C ARG A 13 5.32 13.47 -4.29
N LYS A 14 5.37 14.28 -3.23
CA LYS A 14 6.64 14.68 -2.58
C LYS A 14 7.37 13.48 -1.97
N MET A 15 6.64 12.54 -1.37
CA MET A 15 7.22 11.32 -0.79
C MET A 15 7.68 10.32 -1.87
N ALA A 16 6.93 10.19 -2.96
CA ALA A 16 7.33 9.42 -4.14
C ALA A 16 8.66 9.91 -4.72
N ARG A 17 8.79 11.23 -4.93
CA ARG A 17 10.03 11.86 -5.44
C ARG A 17 11.25 11.67 -4.54
N ARG A 18 11.05 11.31 -3.27
CA ARG A 18 12.13 11.03 -2.31
C ARG A 18 12.46 9.55 -2.21
N GLY A 19 11.82 8.69 -3.00
CA GLY A 19 11.98 7.23 -2.91
C GLY A 19 11.49 6.64 -1.59
N ARG A 20 10.61 7.34 -0.86
CA ARG A 20 10.19 6.94 0.49
C ARG A 20 8.71 6.60 0.61
N LEU A 21 7.98 6.54 -0.50
CA LEU A 21 6.53 6.35 -0.45
C LEU A 21 6.15 5.04 0.25
N ILE A 22 6.79 3.94 -0.12
CA ILE A 22 6.52 2.60 0.46
C ILE A 22 6.88 2.54 1.95
N ASP A 23 7.96 3.20 2.36
CA ASP A 23 8.37 3.31 3.77
C ASP A 23 7.35 4.11 4.61
N GLU A 24 6.76 5.16 4.05
CA GLU A 24 5.67 5.89 4.73
C GLU A 24 4.37 5.07 4.79
N CYS A 25 4.04 4.31 3.75
CA CYS A 25 2.93 3.36 3.79
C CYS A 25 3.10 2.35 4.92
N PHE A 26 4.31 1.81 5.10
CA PHE A 26 4.64 0.91 6.20
C PHE A 26 4.45 1.57 7.58
N LYS A 27 4.88 2.82 7.75
CA LYS A 27 4.68 3.59 9.00
C LYS A 27 3.21 3.80 9.31
N VAL A 28 2.41 4.17 8.31
CA VAL A 28 0.95 4.35 8.47
C VAL A 28 0.29 3.02 8.83
N PHE A 29 0.64 1.94 8.13
CA PHE A 29 0.13 0.60 8.40
C PHE A 29 0.46 0.14 9.83
N THR A 30 1.73 0.22 10.25
CA THR A 30 2.12 -0.25 11.58
C THR A 30 1.58 0.61 12.71
N ALA A 31 1.54 1.94 12.54
CA ALA A 31 0.96 2.84 13.54
C ALA A 31 -0.55 2.58 13.76
N SER A 32 -1.24 2.10 12.72
CA SER A 32 -2.69 1.91 12.76
C SER A 32 -3.13 0.50 13.15
N VAL A 33 -2.37 -0.53 12.75
CA VAL A 33 -2.72 -1.94 13.01
C VAL A 33 -1.93 -2.54 14.18
N TYR A 34 -0.70 -2.06 14.43
CA TYR A 34 0.21 -2.59 15.44
C TYR A 34 0.85 -1.48 16.30
N PRO A 35 0.06 -0.62 16.98
CA PRO A 35 0.58 0.56 17.68
C PRO A 35 1.53 0.24 18.84
N SER A 36 1.51 -0.99 19.35
CA SER A 36 2.33 -1.45 20.48
C SER A 36 3.41 -2.46 20.09
N ALA A 37 3.69 -2.61 18.79
CA ALA A 37 4.73 -3.53 18.33
C ALA A 37 6.11 -3.16 18.88
N SER A 38 6.86 -4.17 19.32
CA SER A 38 8.23 -3.99 19.75
C SER A 38 9.15 -3.62 18.57
N PRO A 39 10.34 -3.05 18.83
CA PRO A 39 11.32 -2.77 17.77
C PRO A 39 11.70 -3.99 16.93
N ASP A 40 11.80 -5.17 17.53
CA ASP A 40 12.07 -6.42 16.81
C ASP A 40 10.90 -6.81 15.90
N GLN A 41 9.67 -6.72 16.41
CA GLN A 41 8.47 -6.99 15.62
C GLN A 41 8.35 -6.02 14.43
N LEU A 42 8.62 -4.73 14.65
CA LEU A 42 8.61 -3.73 13.58
C LEU A 42 9.67 -4.02 12.52
N ARG A 43 10.85 -4.52 12.91
CA ARG A 43 11.90 -4.92 11.97
C ARG A 43 11.44 -6.06 11.07
N GLU A 44 10.91 -7.13 11.66
CA GLU A 44 10.40 -8.28 10.90
C GLU A 44 9.23 -7.89 9.99
N MET A 45 8.27 -7.12 10.51
CA MET A 45 7.16 -6.61 9.70
C MET A 45 7.64 -5.75 8.53
N ARG A 46 8.68 -4.95 8.72
CA ARG A 46 9.26 -4.13 7.64
C ARG A 46 9.86 -5.00 6.55
N ILE A 47 10.59 -6.07 6.91
CA ILE A 47 11.13 -7.02 5.94
C ILE A 47 9.98 -7.65 5.15
N CYS A 48 8.96 -8.18 5.83
CA CYS A 48 7.81 -8.80 5.17
C CYS A 48 7.05 -7.83 4.26
N PHE A 49 6.83 -6.59 4.70
CA PHE A 49 6.10 -5.57 3.94
C PHE A 49 6.83 -5.21 2.64
N PHE A 50 8.16 -5.01 2.72
CA PHE A 50 8.96 -4.68 1.54
C PHE A 50 9.15 -5.88 0.61
N ALA A 51 9.32 -7.09 1.15
CA ALA A 51 9.36 -8.31 0.34
C ALA A 51 8.05 -8.49 -0.45
N GLY A 52 6.90 -8.36 0.23
CA GLY A 52 5.59 -8.43 -0.45
C GLY A 52 5.41 -7.33 -1.49
N ALA A 53 5.85 -6.10 -1.23
CA ALA A 53 5.81 -5.02 -2.21
C ALA A 53 6.69 -5.31 -3.44
N ALA A 54 7.87 -5.91 -3.24
CA ALA A 54 8.76 -6.29 -4.33
C ALA A 54 8.18 -7.43 -5.18
N GLU A 55 7.58 -8.45 -4.55
CA GLU A 55 6.88 -9.54 -5.25
C GLU A 55 5.72 -9.01 -6.09
N LEU A 56 4.89 -8.12 -5.54
CA LEU A 56 3.79 -7.50 -6.28
C LEU A 56 4.28 -6.68 -7.47
N PHE A 57 5.38 -5.94 -7.31
CA PHE A 57 6.00 -5.21 -8.41
C PHE A 57 6.51 -6.17 -9.50
N ALA A 58 7.18 -7.26 -9.11
CA ALA A 58 7.69 -8.25 -10.05
C ALA A 58 6.57 -8.90 -10.87
N VAL A 59 5.45 -9.27 -10.22
CA VAL A 59 4.26 -9.82 -10.89
C VAL A 59 3.66 -8.82 -11.87
N MET A 60 3.53 -7.54 -11.49
CA MET A 60 3.08 -6.50 -12.42
C MET A 60 3.97 -6.41 -13.65
N THR A 61 5.28 -6.33 -13.45
CA THR A 61 6.22 -6.17 -14.56
C THR A 61 6.33 -7.43 -15.42
N ALA A 62 6.13 -8.62 -14.86
CA ALA A 62 6.14 -9.87 -15.61
C ALA A 62 4.92 -10.00 -16.53
N GLY A 63 3.81 -9.31 -16.22
CA GLY A 63 2.62 -9.27 -17.07
C GLY A 63 2.64 -8.18 -18.14
N LEU A 64 3.68 -7.34 -18.20
CA LEU A 64 3.80 -6.24 -19.16
C LEU A 64 5.02 -6.49 -20.05
N ASP A 65 4.81 -6.72 -21.35
CA ASP A 65 5.91 -6.89 -22.30
C ASP A 65 6.68 -5.56 -22.49
N ASP A 66 7.98 -5.56 -22.19
CA ASP A 66 8.83 -4.38 -22.30
C ASP A 66 8.88 -3.83 -23.74
N GLY A 67 8.42 -2.59 -23.90
CA GLY A 67 8.51 -1.84 -25.17
C GLY A 67 7.33 -2.03 -26.13
N ILE A 68 6.28 -2.76 -25.73
CA ILE A 68 5.03 -2.92 -26.49
C ILE A 68 3.94 -2.07 -25.85
N SER A 69 3.08 -1.45 -26.65
CA SER A 69 1.90 -0.77 -26.11
C SER A 69 0.99 -1.80 -25.44
N GLU A 70 0.52 -1.48 -24.25
CA GLU A 70 -0.40 -2.32 -23.45
C GLU A 70 -1.57 -2.80 -24.34
N THR A 71 -1.81 -4.10 -24.33
CA THR A 71 -2.97 -4.71 -24.99
C THR A 71 -4.22 -4.54 -24.12
N ASP A 72 -5.40 -4.72 -24.72
CA ASP A 72 -6.66 -4.75 -23.95
C ASP A 72 -6.64 -5.83 -22.85
N GLY A 73 -5.91 -6.93 -23.07
CA GLY A 73 -5.70 -7.98 -22.08
C GLY A 73 -4.88 -7.52 -20.88
N ASP A 74 -3.83 -6.74 -21.12
CA ASP A 74 -2.96 -6.18 -20.07
C ASP A 74 -3.72 -5.16 -19.22
N LEU A 75 -4.56 -4.34 -19.85
CA LEU A 75 -5.44 -3.39 -19.16
C LEU A 75 -6.46 -4.11 -18.27
N ILE A 76 -7.07 -5.20 -18.76
CA ILE A 76 -8.01 -6.02 -17.97
C ILE A 76 -7.28 -6.67 -16.79
N PHE A 77 -6.08 -7.21 -17.00
CA PHE A 77 -5.26 -7.80 -15.95
C PHE A 77 -4.94 -6.78 -14.86
N MET A 78 -4.47 -5.58 -15.23
CA MET A 78 -4.18 -4.50 -14.29
C MET A 78 -5.43 -4.08 -13.51
N GLN A 79 -6.59 -3.98 -14.17
CA GLN A 79 -7.85 -3.61 -13.51
C GLN A 79 -8.30 -4.66 -12.49
N GLN A 80 -8.27 -5.95 -12.85
CA GLN A 80 -8.65 -7.04 -11.95
C GLN A 80 -7.81 -7.04 -10.67
N TRP A 81 -6.52 -6.75 -10.81
CA TRP A 81 -5.62 -6.67 -9.67
C TRP A 81 -5.86 -5.43 -8.79
N VAL A 82 -6.13 -4.26 -9.39
CA VAL A 82 -6.56 -3.06 -8.66
C VAL A 82 -7.84 -3.34 -7.87
N ASP A 83 -8.82 -4.00 -8.49
CA ASP A 83 -10.09 -4.35 -7.86
C ASP A 83 -9.89 -5.26 -6.63
N GLU A 84 -8.97 -6.23 -6.72
CA GLU A 84 -8.60 -7.12 -5.62
C GLU A 84 -7.98 -6.32 -4.45
N LEU A 85 -7.00 -5.47 -4.74
CA LEU A 85 -6.33 -4.64 -3.73
C LEU A 85 -7.31 -3.70 -3.04
N GLU A 86 -8.22 -3.06 -3.80
CA GLU A 86 -9.24 -2.20 -3.21
C GLU A 86 -10.22 -2.98 -2.34
N ALA A 87 -10.65 -4.17 -2.77
CA ALA A 87 -11.55 -5.02 -2.01
C ALA A 87 -10.92 -5.45 -0.68
N PHE A 88 -9.63 -5.82 -0.69
CA PHE A 88 -8.89 -6.12 0.53
C PHE A 88 -8.70 -4.87 1.39
N HIS A 89 -8.33 -3.73 0.82
CA HIS A 89 -8.14 -2.49 1.57
C HIS A 89 -9.43 -2.09 2.30
N ARG A 90 -10.59 -2.14 1.64
CA ARG A 90 -11.90 -1.87 2.27
C ARG A 90 -12.15 -2.80 3.47
N LYS A 91 -11.86 -4.10 3.32
CA LYS A 91 -12.00 -5.09 4.41
C LYS A 91 -11.05 -4.81 5.56
N THR A 92 -9.80 -4.46 5.27
CA THR A 92 -8.79 -4.14 6.29
C THR A 92 -9.18 -2.88 7.07
N VAL A 93 -9.60 -1.81 6.38
CA VAL A 93 -10.10 -0.58 7.04
C VAL A 93 -11.32 -0.89 7.91
N ALA A 94 -12.26 -1.69 7.42
CA ALA A 94 -13.43 -2.10 8.22
C ALA A 94 -13.03 -2.87 9.49
N ALA A 95 -12.09 -3.82 9.38
CA ALA A 95 -11.58 -4.58 10.53
C ALA A 95 -10.89 -3.69 11.57
N MET A 96 -10.15 -2.66 11.13
CA MET A 96 -9.50 -1.69 12.01
C MET A 96 -10.50 -0.81 12.77
N THR A 97 -11.61 -0.44 12.13
CA THR A 97 -12.68 0.34 12.78
C THR A 97 -13.57 -0.49 13.71
N ALA A 98 -13.63 -1.81 13.52
CA ALA A 98 -14.46 -2.73 14.29
C ALA A 98 -13.74 -3.36 15.51
N ALA A 99 -12.42 -3.21 15.62
CA ALA A 99 -11.67 -3.73 16.76
C ALA A 99 -12.09 -3.01 18.05
N PRO A 100 -12.44 -3.72 19.14
CA PRO A 100 -12.91 -3.08 20.36
C PRO A 100 -11.79 -2.22 20.96
N SER A 101 -12.10 -0.94 21.20
CA SER A 101 -11.30 -0.07 22.05
C SER A 101 -11.07 -0.78 23.39
N LYS A 102 -9.82 -1.15 23.71
CA LYS A 102 -9.49 -1.76 24.99
C LYS A 102 -9.97 -0.84 26.13
N PRO A 103 -10.66 -1.36 27.15
CA PRO A 103 -11.04 -0.55 28.30
C PRO A 103 -9.78 -0.12 29.07
N SER A 104 -9.83 1.11 29.55
CA SER A 104 -8.77 1.82 30.29
C SER A 104 -8.35 1.13 31.59
#